data_AF-A0A496T3G9-F1
#
_entry.id   AF-A0A496T3G9-F1
#
_cell.length_a   1.000
_cell.length_b   1.000
_cell.length_c   1.000
_cell.angle_alpha   90.00
_cell.angle_beta   90.00
_cell.angle_gamma   90.00
#
_symmetry.space_group_name_H-M   'P 1'
#
loop_
_entity.id
_entity.type
_entity.pdbx_description
1 polymer ?
#
loop_
_entity_poly.entity_id
_entity_poly.type
_entity_poly.pdbx_seq_one_letter_code
_entity_poly.pdbx_strand_id
1 'polypeptide(L)'
;MPQPTIKVLGAYKVELTPELFEEAMEVKYGGIDLSDRERKRAEEGVWEELSSVVLLDVLVINPDSRFAVGDFAQPGSDQAPYDEAYLSLDGTSVISRFEPPMGDSFRVAFFLHFFDPTKPLASSYGEVPVPPLQKMPPHLQKMMPYTPVD
;
A
#
# COMPACT_ATOMS: atom_id res chain seq x y z
N MET A 1 -20.69 -22.29 -6.78
CA MET A 1 -20.34 -20.99 -6.17
C MET A 1 -19.67 -20.15 -7.23
N PRO A 2 -19.92 -18.83 -7.29
CA PRO A 2 -19.21 -17.95 -8.22
C PRO A 2 -17.70 -17.97 -7.92
N GLN A 3 -16.86 -17.80 -8.95
CA GLN A 3 -15.40 -17.82 -8.77
C GLN A 3 -14.91 -16.50 -8.13
N PRO A 4 -13.97 -16.56 -7.17
CA PRO A 4 -13.34 -15.37 -6.63
C PRO A 4 -12.63 -14.57 -7.72
N THR A 5 -12.68 -13.25 -7.62
CA THR A 5 -12.04 -12.36 -8.59
C THR A 5 -11.40 -11.17 -7.87
N ILE A 6 -10.21 -10.80 -8.33
CA ILE A 6 -9.46 -9.63 -7.87
C ILE A 6 -9.25 -8.71 -9.05
N LYS A 7 -9.46 -7.40 -8.84
CA LYS A 7 -9.16 -6.37 -9.82
C LYS A 7 -8.52 -5.17 -9.14
N VAL A 8 -7.31 -4.82 -9.55
CA VAL A 8 -6.69 -3.56 -9.12
C VAL A 8 -7.38 -2.41 -9.85
N LEU A 9 -8.03 -1.53 -9.09
CA LEU A 9 -8.74 -0.36 -9.60
C LEU A 9 -7.80 0.82 -9.81
N GLY A 10 -6.77 0.94 -8.98
CA GLY A 10 -5.78 2.00 -9.07
C GLY A 10 -4.51 1.69 -8.30
N ALA A 11 -3.41 2.28 -8.77
CA ALA A 11 -2.12 2.30 -8.08
C ALA A 11 -1.64 3.74 -7.99
N TYR A 12 -1.47 4.24 -6.78
CA TYR A 12 -1.34 5.66 -6.52
C TYR A 12 -0.03 5.97 -5.82
N LYS A 13 0.73 6.93 -6.36
CA LYS A 13 1.94 7.41 -5.69
C LYS A 13 1.58 8.16 -4.41
N VAL A 14 2.33 7.91 -3.35
CA VAL A 14 2.38 8.80 -2.18
C VAL A 14 3.16 10.05 -2.60
N GLU A 15 2.65 11.22 -2.22
CA GLU A 15 3.32 12.49 -2.51
C GLU A 15 4.44 12.68 -1.49
N LEU A 16 5.69 12.62 -1.95
CA LEU A 16 6.86 12.87 -1.13
C LEU A 16 7.00 14.38 -0.87
N THR A 17 6.58 14.83 0.31
CA THR A 17 6.78 16.20 0.78
C THR A 17 7.97 16.29 1.75
N PRO A 18 8.57 17.48 1.94
CA PRO A 18 9.60 17.68 2.95
C PRO A 18 9.14 17.25 4.35
N GLU A 19 7.89 17.55 4.72
CA GLU A 19 7.33 17.21 6.03
C GLU A 19 7.22 15.70 6.21
N LEU A 20 6.78 14.96 5.18
CA LEU A 20 6.70 13.51 5.23
C LEU A 20 8.11 12.88 5.32
N PHE A 21 9.08 13.46 4.61
CA PHE A 21 10.47 13.00 4.67
C PHE A 21 11.06 13.22 6.07
N GLU A 22 10.86 14.39 6.66
CA GLU A 22 11.29 14.70 8.03
C GLU A 22 10.62 13.77 9.06
N GLU A 23 9.32 13.52 8.92
CA GLU A 23 8.58 12.58 9.78
C GLU A 23 9.15 11.16 9.67
N ALA A 24 9.40 10.67 8.46
CA ALA A 24 9.98 9.33 8.26
C ALA A 24 11.41 9.21 8.81
N MET A 25 12.22 10.27 8.66
CA MET A 25 13.56 10.32 9.26
C MET A 25 13.49 10.27 10.79
N GLU A 26 12.55 11.00 11.41
CA GLU A 26 12.37 10.99 12.86
C GLU A 26 11.82 9.64 13.36
N VAL A 27 10.87 9.02 12.65
CA VAL A 27 10.33 7.70 13.03
C VAL A 27 11.41 6.62 13.07
N LYS A 28 12.28 6.58 12.05
CA LYS A 28 13.31 5.52 11.90
C LYS A 28 14.60 5.80 12.65
N TYR A 29 14.99 7.07 12.76
CA TYR A 29 16.30 7.48 13.26
C TYR A 29 16.26 8.53 14.37
N GLY A 30 15.06 8.90 14.84
CA GLY A 30 14.87 9.84 15.94
C GLY A 30 15.62 9.38 17.19
N GLY A 31 16.40 10.29 17.77
CA GLY A 31 17.21 10.00 18.95
C GLY A 31 18.46 9.13 18.70
N ILE A 32 18.76 8.76 17.45
CA ILE A 32 20.01 8.08 17.09
C ILE A 32 21.08 9.14 16.72
N ASP A 33 22.25 9.06 17.35
CA ASP A 33 23.39 9.90 17.00
C ASP A 33 24.09 9.31 15.76
N LEU A 34 23.74 9.84 14.59
CA LEU A 34 24.30 9.43 13.31
C LEU A 34 25.48 10.32 12.93
N SER A 35 26.60 9.71 12.51
CA SER A 35 27.65 10.47 11.81
C SER A 35 27.13 11.02 10.48
N ASP A 36 27.79 12.03 9.92
CA ASP A 36 27.41 12.63 8.62
C ASP A 36 27.24 11.59 7.50
N ARG A 37 28.10 10.56 7.49
CA ARG A 37 28.04 9.48 6.50
C ARG A 37 26.83 8.57 6.72
N GLU A 38 26.49 8.29 7.97
CA GLU A 38 25.32 7.46 8.31
C GLU A 38 24.03 8.21 8.06
N ARG A 39 23.97 9.50 8.44
CA ARG A 39 22.84 10.38 8.12
C ARG A 39 22.56 10.43 6.63
N LYS A 40 23.59 10.63 5.79
CA LYS A 40 23.40 10.65 4.34
C LYS A 40 22.81 9.32 3.80
N ARG A 41 23.27 8.19 4.32
CA ARG A 41 22.75 6.87 3.93
C ARG A 41 21.32 6.65 4.40
N ALA A 42 21.00 7.09 5.61
CA ALA A 42 19.65 7.06 6.15
C ALA A 42 18.69 7.88 5.29
N GLU A 43 19.09 9.10 4.91
CA GLU A 43 18.34 9.98 4.02
C GLU A 43 18.12 9.34 2.63
N GLU A 44 19.16 8.73 2.05
CA GLU A 44 19.05 7.99 0.78
C GLU A 44 18.05 6.83 0.87
N GLY A 45 18.10 6.04 1.96
CA GLY A 45 17.19 4.92 2.19
C GLY A 45 15.73 5.36 2.39
N VAL A 46 15.50 6.40 3.20
CA VAL A 46 14.15 6.97 3.39
C VAL A 46 13.59 7.54 2.10
N TRP A 47 14.44 8.20 1.30
CA TRP A 47 14.02 8.70 -0.01
C TRP A 47 13.61 7.57 -0.94
N GLU A 48 14.38 6.48 -0.98
CA GLU A 48 14.07 5.30 -1.81
C GLU A 48 12.75 4.65 -1.39
N GLU A 49 12.54 4.44 -0.09
CA GLU A 49 11.30 3.88 0.47
C GLU A 49 10.09 4.75 0.10
N LEU A 50 10.13 6.05 0.42
CA LEU A 50 8.99 6.94 0.20
C LEU A 50 8.73 7.27 -1.27
N SER A 51 9.75 7.22 -2.13
CA SER A 51 9.56 7.44 -3.58
C SER A 51 8.97 6.23 -4.30
N SER A 52 9.05 5.05 -3.68
CA SER A 52 8.60 3.77 -4.23
C SER A 52 7.35 3.21 -3.55
N VAL A 53 6.89 3.79 -2.43
CA VAL A 53 5.62 3.40 -1.81
C VAL A 53 4.41 3.83 -2.65
N VAL A 54 3.46 2.91 -2.79
CA VAL A 54 2.19 3.15 -3.48
C VAL A 54 1.01 2.73 -2.63
N LEU A 55 -0.13 3.41 -2.79
CA LEU A 55 -1.43 2.90 -2.35
C LEU A 55 -2.06 2.09 -3.50
N LEU A 56 -2.48 0.86 -3.23
CA LEU A 56 -3.25 0.04 -4.17
C LEU A 56 -4.71 0.03 -3.74
N ASP A 57 -5.64 0.38 -4.65
CA ASP A 57 -7.10 0.18 -4.47
C ASP A 57 -7.52 -1.06 -5.25
N VAL A 58 -8.06 -2.06 -4.54
CA VAL A 58 -8.34 -3.39 -5.09
C VAL A 58 -9.79 -3.76 -4.83
N LEU A 59 -10.50 -4.13 -5.89
CA LEU A 59 -11.84 -4.73 -5.81
C LEU A 59 -11.72 -6.24 -5.64
N VAL A 60 -12.36 -6.75 -4.59
CA VAL A 60 -12.48 -8.17 -4.27
C VAL A 60 -13.93 -8.60 -4.47
N ILE A 61 -14.14 -9.68 -5.22
CA ILE A 61 -15.46 -10.20 -5.57
C ILE A 61 -15.50 -11.70 -5.27
N ASN A 62 -16.57 -12.15 -4.62
CA ASN A 62 -16.84 -13.50 -4.14
C ASN A 62 -15.64 -14.16 -3.47
N PRO A 63 -14.98 -13.51 -2.47
CA PRO A 63 -13.85 -14.12 -1.81
C PRO A 63 -14.28 -15.41 -1.09
N ASP A 64 -13.45 -16.45 -1.19
CA ASP A 64 -13.58 -17.64 -0.36
C ASP A 64 -12.59 -17.59 0.81
N SER A 65 -12.52 -18.67 1.61
CA SER A 65 -11.68 -18.74 2.80
C SER A 65 -10.17 -18.67 2.53
N ARG A 66 -9.73 -18.65 1.26
CA ARG A 66 -8.33 -18.46 0.88
C ARG A 66 -7.93 -16.99 0.77
N PHE A 67 -8.90 -16.06 0.70
CA PHE A 67 -8.56 -14.64 0.61
C PHE A 67 -7.78 -14.18 1.84
N ALA A 68 -6.58 -13.67 1.61
CA ALA A 68 -5.78 -12.99 2.61
C ALA A 68 -5.16 -11.75 1.97
N VAL A 69 -5.32 -10.59 2.63
CA VAL A 69 -4.66 -9.35 2.17
C VAL A 69 -3.14 -9.55 2.11
N GLY A 70 -2.55 -10.27 3.07
CA GLY A 70 -1.12 -10.57 3.11
C GLY A 70 -0.58 -11.37 1.91
N ASP A 71 -1.42 -11.95 1.06
CA ASP A 71 -0.98 -12.63 -0.16
C ASP A 71 -0.65 -11.65 -1.30
N PHE A 72 -0.97 -10.36 -1.15
CA PHE A 72 -0.57 -9.33 -2.10
C PHE A 72 0.93 -9.05 -2.00
N ALA A 73 1.70 -9.48 -3.00
CA ALA A 73 3.15 -9.32 -3.03
C ALA A 73 3.69 -9.21 -4.46
N GLN A 74 4.88 -8.63 -4.63
CA GLN A 74 5.59 -8.67 -5.91
C GLN A 74 6.70 -9.73 -5.90
N PRO A 75 6.99 -10.39 -7.04
CA PRO A 75 8.07 -11.37 -7.12
C PRO A 75 9.42 -10.82 -6.63
N GLY A 76 10.03 -11.55 -5.70
CA GLY A 76 11.32 -11.20 -5.09
C GLY A 76 11.27 -10.00 -4.14
N SER A 77 10.08 -9.58 -3.72
CA SER A 77 9.87 -8.58 -2.67
C SER A 77 9.54 -9.28 -1.34
N ASP A 78 10.06 -8.76 -0.24
CA ASP A 78 9.69 -9.12 1.13
C ASP A 78 8.63 -8.17 1.73
N GLN A 79 8.14 -7.22 0.93
CA GLN A 79 7.17 -6.23 1.34
C GLN A 79 5.77 -6.83 1.42
N ALA A 80 5.04 -6.45 2.47
CA ALA A 80 3.66 -6.85 2.70
C ALA A 80 2.75 -5.61 2.69
N PRO A 81 1.44 -5.80 2.48
CA PRO A 81 0.46 -4.74 2.65
C PRO A 81 0.55 -4.08 4.01
N TYR A 82 0.52 -2.75 4.01
CA TYR A 82 0.61 -1.91 5.20
C TYR A 82 -0.61 -0.98 5.32
N ASP A 83 -1.10 -0.82 6.55
CA ASP A 83 -2.26 -0.02 6.94
C ASP A 83 -3.49 -0.29 6.06
N GLU A 84 -3.93 -1.55 5.98
CA GLU A 84 -5.08 -1.90 5.15
C GLU A 84 -6.42 -1.38 5.69
N ALA A 85 -7.21 -0.83 4.77
CA ALA A 85 -8.59 -0.44 5.00
C ALA A 85 -9.52 -1.10 3.98
N TYR A 86 -10.65 -1.59 4.45
CA TYR A 86 -11.71 -2.13 3.62
C TYR A 86 -12.75 -1.05 3.36
N LEU A 87 -13.03 -0.78 2.09
CA LEU A 87 -13.83 0.35 1.65
C LEU A 87 -15.17 -0.09 1.04
N SER A 88 -16.12 0.84 1.01
CA SER A 88 -17.35 0.70 0.22
C SER A 88 -17.05 0.47 -1.26
N LEU A 89 -17.98 -0.16 -1.98
CA LEU A 89 -17.79 -0.52 -3.40
C LEU A 89 -17.59 0.69 -4.33
N ASP A 90 -18.02 1.88 -3.92
CA ASP A 90 -17.78 3.14 -4.61
C ASP A 90 -16.45 3.81 -4.20
N GLY A 91 -15.76 3.28 -3.18
CA GLY A 91 -14.49 3.79 -2.68
C GLY A 91 -14.59 5.09 -1.89
N THR A 92 -15.77 5.45 -1.38
CA THR A 92 -16.00 6.76 -0.73
C THR A 92 -15.98 6.71 0.80
N SER A 93 -16.00 5.51 1.40
CA SER A 93 -16.02 5.34 2.86
C SER A 93 -15.27 4.09 3.31
N VAL A 94 -14.74 4.13 4.54
CA VAL A 94 -14.14 2.99 5.23
C VAL A 94 -15.25 2.18 5.91
N ILE A 95 -15.31 0.88 5.63
CA ILE A 95 -16.17 -0.08 6.33
C ILE A 95 -15.47 -0.58 7.59
N SER A 96 -14.21 -0.99 7.46
CA SER A 96 -13.38 -1.54 8.54
C SER A 96 -11.89 -1.33 8.22
N ARG A 97 -11.04 -1.47 9.25
CA ARG A 97 -9.57 -1.53 9.10
C ARG A 97 -9.09 -2.89 9.59
N PHE A 98 -8.08 -3.46 8.93
CA PHE A 98 -7.42 -4.73 9.28
C PHE A 98 -8.29 -6.00 9.22
N GLU A 99 -9.61 -5.88 9.30
CA GLU A 99 -10.54 -7.01 9.24
C GLU A 99 -11.42 -6.94 7.98
N PRO A 100 -11.43 -7.98 7.13
CA PRO A 100 -12.30 -8.01 5.96
C PRO A 100 -13.77 -8.06 6.38
N PRO A 101 -14.65 -7.26 5.73
CA PRO A 101 -16.06 -7.27 6.05
C PRO A 101 -16.73 -8.58 5.61
N MET A 102 -17.81 -8.95 6.29
CA MET A 102 -18.67 -10.03 5.81
C MET A 102 -19.39 -9.57 4.54
N GLY A 103 -19.14 -10.24 3.41
CA GLY A 103 -19.86 -9.96 2.18
C GLY A 103 -19.18 -10.54 0.95
N ASP A 104 -19.94 -10.55 -0.14
CA ASP A 104 -19.50 -11.12 -1.42
C ASP A 104 -18.68 -10.12 -2.25
N SER A 105 -18.57 -8.85 -1.85
CA SER A 105 -17.73 -7.88 -2.54
C SER A 105 -17.36 -6.71 -1.64
N PHE A 106 -16.12 -6.26 -1.74
CA PHE A 106 -15.62 -5.07 -1.07
C PHE A 106 -14.39 -4.55 -1.81
N ARG A 107 -14.00 -3.31 -1.50
CA ARG A 107 -12.67 -2.81 -1.87
C ARG A 107 -11.72 -2.97 -0.70
N VAL A 108 -10.44 -3.16 -0.97
CA VAL A 108 -9.37 -3.06 0.01
C VAL A 108 -8.33 -2.09 -0.53
N ALA A 109 -7.93 -1.14 0.30
CA ALA A 109 -6.85 -0.21 0.02
C ALA A 109 -5.73 -0.43 1.02
N PHE A 110 -4.48 -0.51 0.55
CA PHE A 110 -3.31 -0.70 1.39
C PHE A 110 -2.07 -0.10 0.72
N PHE A 111 -1.07 0.23 1.53
CA PHE A 111 0.23 0.65 1.03
C PHE A 111 1.14 -0.54 0.76
N LEU A 112 1.99 -0.42 -0.25
CA LEU A 112 3.05 -1.38 -0.53
C LEU A 112 4.34 -0.60 -0.83
N HIS A 113 5.35 -0.79 0.02
CA HIS A 113 6.66 -0.16 -0.11
C HIS A 113 7.50 -0.85 -1.19
N PHE A 114 8.53 -0.16 -1.69
CA PHE A 114 9.45 -0.67 -2.73
C PHE A 114 8.74 -1.25 -3.95
N PHE A 115 7.62 -0.64 -4.35
CA PHE A 115 6.81 -1.12 -5.45
C PHE A 115 7.50 -0.89 -6.80
N ASP A 116 7.62 -1.95 -7.59
CA ASP A 116 8.17 -1.93 -8.94
C ASP A 116 7.03 -1.99 -9.97
N PRO A 117 6.75 -0.90 -10.71
CA PRO A 117 5.66 -0.87 -11.69
C PRO A 117 5.85 -1.81 -12.89
N THR A 118 7.02 -2.44 -13.03
CA THR A 118 7.31 -3.40 -14.10
C THR A 118 7.00 -4.85 -13.72
N LYS A 119 6.68 -5.12 -12.44
CA LYS A 119 6.39 -6.47 -11.92
C LYS A 119 4.88 -6.69 -11.73
N PRO A 120 4.39 -7.92 -11.90
CA PRO A 120 3.01 -8.26 -11.56
C PRO A 120 2.78 -8.20 -10.04
N LEU A 121 1.52 -8.12 -9.64
CA LEU A 121 1.10 -8.25 -8.25
C LEU A 121 0.48 -9.64 -8.06
N ALA A 122 1.01 -10.44 -7.13
CA ALA A 122 0.40 -11.69 -6.71
C ALA A 122 -0.81 -11.43 -5.80
N SER A 123 -1.68 -12.41 -5.67
CA SER A 123 -2.81 -12.42 -4.74
C SER A 123 -3.15 -13.88 -4.38
N SER A 124 -4.08 -14.08 -3.45
CA SER A 124 -4.62 -15.41 -3.10
C SER A 124 -5.16 -16.21 -4.29
N TYR A 125 -5.44 -15.55 -5.41
CA TYR A 125 -6.04 -16.15 -6.60
C TYR A 125 -5.14 -16.06 -7.85
N GLY A 126 -3.85 -15.76 -7.67
CA GLY A 126 -2.87 -15.66 -8.75
C GLY A 126 -2.46 -14.22 -9.07
N GLU A 127 -1.72 -14.06 -10.17
CA GLU A 127 -1.23 -12.75 -10.61
C GLU A 127 -2.35 -11.86 -11.14
N VAL A 128 -2.31 -10.59 -10.76
CA VAL A 128 -3.24 -9.55 -11.21
C VAL A 128 -2.49 -8.39 -11.85
N PRO A 129 -2.98 -7.86 -12.98
CA PRO A 129 -2.38 -6.69 -13.61
C PRO A 129 -2.61 -5.45 -12.75
N VAL A 130 -1.58 -4.62 -12.65
CA VAL A 130 -1.64 -3.31 -11.98
C VAL A 130 -1.75 -2.22 -13.05
N PRO A 131 -2.69 -1.26 -12.94
CA PRO A 131 -2.75 -0.13 -13.86
C PRO A 131 -1.51 0.79 -13.69
N PRO A 132 -1.22 1.66 -14.67
CA PRO A 132 -0.14 2.63 -14.54
C PRO A 132 -0.28 3.50 -13.28
N LEU A 133 0.85 3.83 -12.67
CA LEU A 133 0.88 4.70 -11.49
C LEU A 133 0.27 6.07 -11.79
N GLN A 134 -0.59 6.53 -10.90
CA GLN A 134 -1.28 7.81 -11.02
C GLN A 134 -1.21 8.63 -9.72
N LYS A 135 -1.61 9.90 -9.78
CA LYS A 135 -1.73 10.73 -8.57
C LYS A 135 -2.90 10.23 -7.73
N MET A 136 -2.72 10.13 -6.41
CA MET A 136 -3.79 9.74 -5.49
C MET A 136 -4.94 10.75 -5.51
N PRO A 137 -6.20 10.30 -5.68
CA PRO A 137 -7.37 11.16 -5.58
C PRO A 137 -7.49 11.81 -4.19
N PRO A 138 -7.92 13.08 -4.07
CA PRO A 138 -8.00 13.78 -2.78
C PRO A 138 -8.88 13.08 -1.73
N HIS A 139 -9.96 12.42 -2.15
CA HIS A 139 -10.82 11.68 -1.23
C HIS A 139 -10.12 10.45 -0.65
N LEU A 140 -9.32 9.73 -1.46
CA LEU A 140 -8.50 8.61 -0.98
C LEU A 140 -7.36 9.11 -0.09
N GLN A 141 -6.68 10.22 -0.43
CA GLN A 141 -5.65 10.82 0.43
C GLN A 141 -6.20 11.16 1.82
N LYS A 142 -7.42 11.70 1.90
CA LYS A 142 -8.07 12.02 3.17
C LYS A 142 -8.45 10.76 3.97
N MET A 143 -8.79 9.68 3.29
CA MET A 143 -9.28 8.45 3.90
C MET A 143 -8.15 7.50 4.31
N MET A 144 -7.07 7.53 3.53
CA MET A 144 -5.85 6.73 3.63
C MET A 144 -4.63 7.68 3.65
N PRO A 145 -4.46 8.50 4.70
CA PRO A 145 -3.21 9.23 4.87
C PRO A 145 -2.08 8.22 5.07
N TYR A 146 -0.94 8.42 4.42
CA TYR A 146 0.23 7.60 4.64
C TYR A 146 0.91 7.99 5.96
N THR A 147 1.34 7.00 6.74
CA THR A 147 2.11 7.19 7.96
C THR A 147 3.40 6.37 7.86
N PRO A 148 4.59 7.00 8.01
CA PRO A 148 5.85 6.27 8.02
C PRO A 148 5.87 5.12 9.03
N VAL A 149 6.56 4.05 8.69
CA VAL A 149 6.78 2.87 9.55
C VAL A 149 8.28 2.70 9.79
N ASP A 150 8.66 2.17 10.96
CA ASP A 150 10.08 1.86 11.29
C ASP A 150 10.55 0.60 10.55
#